data_AF-A0A3D5BV98-F1
#
_entry.id   AF-A0A3D5BV98-F1
#
_cell.length_a   1.000
_cell.length_b   1.000
_cell.length_c   1.000
_cell.angle_alpha   90.00
_cell.angle_beta   90.00
_cell.angle_gamma   90.00
#
_symmetry.space_group_name_H-M   'P 1'
#
loop_
_entity.id
_entity.type
_entity.pdbx_description
1 polymer ?
#
loop_
_entity_poly.entity_id
_entity_poly.type
_entity_poly.pdbx_seq_one_letter_code
_entity_poly.pdbx_strand_id
1 'polypeptide(L)'
;FVPALATLEGRTRLQASARLDLERGTAALPAALKLTDIALTHGKTKAALSGGALAIAFSDALTARSDPDQRMTFERLQLGSIILEKGDVRYQVEAPHSVLVEGCSFRWAGGRIGTQAFRVNPSVEDYTVEMYCDRVELPKALEQLGMTRASGGGTANGRIPVRWAGGKLTFDNGFLYSTPGEKGVLRIEGTEILTAGVPPGTPQYGQLDLASEALKDFGYEWAKVTMNTAGDELVVALQLDGKPEKPLPFVYDREFGGFARVSASSPGSVFQGIRLDVNFRLPLDQLLQYRQLLELINNGG
;
A
#
# COMPACT_ATOMS: atom_id res chain seq x y z
N PHE A 1 6.53 18.65 26.21
CA PHE A 1 6.53 19.60 25.08
C PHE A 1 6.55 18.76 23.82
N VAL A 2 5.52 18.83 22.97
CA VAL A 2 5.34 17.96 21.80
C VAL A 2 5.24 18.86 20.55
N PRO A 3 6.36 19.22 19.91
CA PRO A 3 6.34 20.19 18.81
C PRO A 3 5.90 19.59 17.45
N ALA A 4 5.70 18.28 17.33
CA ALA A 4 5.41 17.63 16.05
C ALA A 4 3.91 17.51 15.69
N LEU A 5 3.00 17.79 16.62
CA LEU A 5 1.54 17.70 16.38
C LEU A 5 0.92 19.01 15.88
N ALA A 6 1.69 20.08 15.72
CA ALA A 6 1.18 21.42 15.36
C ALA A 6 0.46 21.48 14.00
N THR A 7 0.62 20.46 13.15
CA THR A 7 -0.04 20.33 11.84
C THR A 7 -1.07 19.20 11.77
N LEU A 8 -1.27 18.46 12.85
CA LEU A 8 -2.30 17.43 12.96
C LEU A 8 -3.51 18.02 13.68
N GLU A 9 -4.57 18.26 12.93
CA GLU A 9 -5.84 18.73 13.49
C GLU A 9 -6.81 17.56 13.63
N GLY A 10 -7.69 17.63 14.62
CA GLY A 10 -8.66 16.56 14.78
C GLY A 10 -9.62 16.73 15.93
N ARG A 11 -10.51 15.75 16.05
CA ARG A 11 -11.51 15.64 17.11
C ARG A 11 -11.62 14.20 17.58
N THR A 12 -11.99 14.03 18.84
CA THR A 12 -12.32 12.74 19.43
C THR A 12 -13.20 12.96 20.66
N ARG A 13 -13.92 11.92 21.08
CA ARG A 13 -14.53 11.84 22.41
C ARG A 13 -13.65 10.98 23.29
N LEU A 14 -13.28 11.50 24.44
CA LEU A 14 -12.46 10.81 25.43
C LEU A 14 -13.32 10.41 26.63
N GLN A 15 -13.21 9.15 27.05
CA GLN A 15 -13.70 8.64 28.32
C GLN A 15 -12.54 7.97 29.04
N ALA A 16 -12.34 8.33 30.31
CA ALA A 16 -11.29 7.74 31.13
C ALA A 16 -11.83 7.42 32.52
N SER A 17 -11.38 6.32 33.10
CA SER A 17 -11.63 5.96 34.49
C SER A 17 -10.35 5.45 35.13
N ALA A 18 -10.18 5.73 36.42
CA ALA A 18 -9.11 5.18 37.23
C ALA A 18 -9.60 5.03 38.66
N ARG A 19 -9.14 3.99 39.35
CA ARG A 19 -9.42 3.75 40.77
C ARG A 19 -8.13 3.35 41.46
N LEU A 20 -7.83 3.97 42.60
CA LEU A 20 -6.71 3.58 43.45
C LEU A 20 -7.21 2.65 44.55
N ASP A 21 -6.78 1.40 44.51
CA ASP A 21 -7.10 0.39 45.51
C ASP A 21 -5.91 0.24 46.47
N LEU A 22 -6.16 0.42 47.77
CA LEU A 22 -5.15 0.32 48.83
C LEU A 22 -5.54 -0.80 49.80
N GLU A 23 -5.10 -2.03 49.52
CA GLU A 23 -5.35 -3.18 50.39
C GLU A 23 -4.05 -3.66 51.04
N ARG A 24 -4.02 -3.73 52.38
CA ARG A 24 -2.93 -4.35 53.18
C ARG A 24 -1.50 -3.97 52.77
N GLY A 25 -1.28 -2.72 52.35
CA GLY A 25 0.05 -2.21 51.96
C GLY A 25 0.44 -2.45 50.50
N THR A 26 -0.41 -3.09 49.70
CA THR A 26 -0.29 -3.14 48.24
C THR A 26 -1.22 -2.11 47.59
N ALA A 27 -0.67 -1.27 46.72
CA ALA A 27 -1.43 -0.34 45.89
C ALA A 27 -1.66 -0.95 44.51
N ALA A 28 -2.88 -0.85 43.99
CA ALA A 28 -3.22 -1.18 42.61
C ALA A 28 -3.97 -0.02 41.96
N LEU A 29 -3.72 0.22 40.67
CA LEU A 29 -4.35 1.30 39.90
C LEU A 29 -5.09 0.76 38.66
N PRO A 30 -6.25 0.09 38.81
CA PRO A 30 -7.12 -0.18 37.67
C PRO A 30 -7.45 1.10 36.92
N ALA A 31 -7.25 1.09 35.59
CA ALA A 31 -7.49 2.25 34.75
C ALA A 31 -7.97 1.85 33.36
N ALA A 32 -8.83 2.66 32.74
CA ALA A 32 -9.26 2.48 31.37
C ALA A 32 -9.35 3.82 30.64
N LEU A 33 -9.03 3.80 29.35
CA LEU A 33 -9.16 4.91 28.42
C LEU A 33 -9.88 4.41 27.16
N LYS A 34 -10.90 5.16 26.73
CA LYS A 34 -11.61 4.93 25.49
C LYS A 34 -11.66 6.23 24.69
N LEU A 35 -11.20 6.17 23.46
CA LEU A 35 -11.34 7.22 22.46
C LEU A 35 -12.32 6.74 21.40
N THR A 36 -13.30 7.56 21.07
CA THR A 36 -14.26 7.30 19.97
C THR A 36 -14.36 8.50 19.05
N ASP A 37 -14.96 8.29 17.88
CA ASP A 37 -15.17 9.34 16.88
C ASP A 37 -13.86 10.07 16.52
N ILE A 38 -12.73 9.34 16.54
CA ILE A 38 -11.42 9.90 16.20
C ILE A 38 -11.46 10.28 14.71
N ALA A 39 -11.21 11.56 14.46
CA ALA A 39 -10.99 12.09 13.13
C ALA A 39 -9.74 12.96 13.19
N LEU A 40 -8.75 12.65 12.37
CA LEU A 40 -7.46 13.34 12.30
C LEU A 40 -7.20 13.71 10.84
N THR A 41 -6.67 14.91 10.61
CA THR A 41 -6.24 15.38 9.29
C THR A 41 -4.94 16.13 9.45
N HIS A 42 -4.02 15.93 8.51
CA HIS A 42 -2.79 16.68 8.49
C HIS A 42 -2.87 17.86 7.53
N GLY A 43 -2.49 19.06 7.97
CA GLY A 43 -2.67 20.30 7.18
C GLY A 43 -1.77 20.43 5.95
N LYS A 44 -0.73 19.60 5.80
CA LYS A 44 0.25 19.67 4.70
C LYS A 44 0.33 18.42 3.82
N THR A 45 -0.25 17.31 4.27
CA THR A 45 -0.19 16.02 3.55
C THR A 45 -1.59 15.48 3.37
N LYS A 46 -1.75 14.46 2.52
CA LYS A 46 -3.02 13.73 2.37
C LYS A 46 -3.25 12.71 3.50
N ALA A 47 -2.55 12.84 4.63
CA ALA A 47 -2.75 11.97 5.77
C ALA A 47 -4.05 12.32 6.48
N ALA A 48 -4.96 11.36 6.54
CA ALA A 48 -6.26 11.52 7.20
C ALA A 48 -6.75 10.20 7.79
N LEU A 49 -7.38 10.26 8.95
CA LEU A 49 -8.02 9.15 9.63
C LEU A 49 -9.45 9.56 10.00
N SER A 50 -10.41 8.68 9.77
CA SER A 50 -11.80 8.90 10.15
C SER A 50 -12.47 7.64 10.71
N GLY A 51 -13.47 7.85 11.56
CA GLY A 51 -14.19 6.77 12.24
C GLY A 51 -13.29 5.95 13.15
N GLY A 52 -12.24 6.55 13.71
CA GLY A 52 -11.32 5.85 14.59
C GLY A 52 -11.91 5.61 15.98
N ALA A 53 -11.56 4.48 16.57
CA ALA A 53 -11.80 4.18 17.96
C ALA A 53 -10.59 3.44 18.55
N LEU A 54 -10.30 3.68 19.82
CA LEU A 54 -9.22 3.06 20.56
C LEU A 54 -9.70 2.79 21.98
N ALA A 55 -9.51 1.58 22.48
CA ALA A 55 -9.71 1.25 23.88
C ALA A 55 -8.43 0.63 24.44
N ILE A 56 -8.07 1.05 25.65
CA ILE A 56 -7.01 0.46 26.45
C ILE A 56 -7.45 0.37 27.92
N ALA A 57 -7.25 -0.79 28.53
CA ALA A 57 -7.52 -1.04 29.94
C ALA A 57 -6.31 -1.68 30.62
N PHE A 58 -6.14 -1.35 31.89
CA PHE A 58 -5.11 -1.88 32.77
C PHE A 58 -5.79 -2.41 34.02
N SER A 59 -5.60 -3.70 34.32
CA SER A 59 -5.90 -4.24 35.65
C SER A 59 -5.09 -3.54 36.74
N ASP A 60 -3.85 -3.16 36.43
CA ASP A 60 -3.03 -2.27 37.26
C ASP A 60 -2.07 -1.44 36.41
N ALA A 61 -2.38 -0.15 36.24
CA ALA A 61 -1.58 0.79 35.46
C ALA A 61 -0.18 1.02 36.05
N LEU A 62 0.07 0.71 37.33
CA LEU A 62 1.40 0.79 37.93
C LEU A 62 2.39 -0.21 37.32
N THR A 63 1.89 -1.32 36.77
CA THR A 63 2.70 -2.31 36.07
C THR A 63 3.04 -1.89 34.63
N ALA A 64 2.40 -0.84 34.13
CA ALA A 64 2.47 -0.41 32.73
C ALA A 64 2.19 -1.53 31.71
N ARG A 65 1.40 -2.54 32.10
CA ARG A 65 0.95 -3.64 31.26
C ARG A 65 -0.56 -3.59 31.11
N SER A 66 -1.04 -3.46 29.87
CA SER A 66 -2.49 -3.49 29.61
C SER A 66 -3.03 -4.90 29.76
N ASP A 67 -4.35 -4.99 29.89
CA ASP A 67 -5.07 -6.25 29.65
C ASP A 67 -4.79 -6.71 28.19
N PRO A 68 -4.86 -8.02 27.89
CA PRO A 68 -4.69 -8.52 26.51
C PRO A 68 -5.88 -8.13 25.61
N ASP A 69 -5.77 -8.38 24.30
CA ASP A 69 -6.86 -8.18 23.32
C ASP A 69 -7.46 -6.74 23.33
N GLN A 70 -6.61 -5.73 23.53
CA GLN A 70 -7.01 -4.33 23.35
C GLN A 70 -7.25 -4.07 21.86
N ARG A 71 -8.15 -3.13 21.54
CA ARG A 71 -8.63 -2.96 20.17
C ARG A 71 -8.56 -1.51 19.71
N MET A 72 -8.03 -1.33 18.50
CA MET A 72 -8.09 -0.09 17.73
C MET A 72 -8.79 -0.37 16.41
N THR A 73 -9.72 0.48 16.01
CA THR A 73 -10.43 0.38 14.73
C THR A 73 -10.44 1.71 14.01
N PHE A 74 -10.62 1.69 12.69
CA PHE A 74 -10.90 2.87 11.89
C PHE A 74 -11.78 2.54 10.69
N GLU A 75 -12.61 3.49 10.26
CA GLU A 75 -13.38 3.33 9.02
C GLU A 75 -12.51 3.57 7.79
N ARG A 76 -11.67 4.60 7.83
CA ARG A 76 -10.78 4.96 6.73
C ARG A 76 -9.49 5.58 7.24
N LEU A 77 -8.38 5.13 6.67
CA LEU A 77 -7.04 5.72 6.82
C LEU A 77 -6.49 6.00 5.42
N GLN A 78 -6.14 7.26 5.16
CA GLN A 78 -5.50 7.69 3.93
C GLN A 78 -4.09 8.16 4.22
N LEU A 79 -3.12 7.67 3.44
CA LEU A 79 -1.72 8.05 3.49
C LEU A 79 -1.25 8.29 2.05
N GLY A 80 -1.23 9.56 1.63
CA GLY A 80 -0.94 9.90 0.23
C GLY A 80 -2.01 9.35 -0.72
N SER A 81 -1.61 8.47 -1.64
CA SER A 81 -2.51 7.73 -2.54
C SER A 81 -3.03 6.41 -1.95
N ILE A 82 -2.40 5.90 -0.90
CA ILE A 82 -2.80 4.65 -0.26
C ILE A 82 -4.02 4.90 0.64
N ILE A 83 -5.03 4.06 0.47
CA ILE A 83 -6.31 4.14 1.17
C ILE A 83 -6.60 2.78 1.77
N LEU A 84 -6.64 2.73 3.10
CA LEU A 84 -7.04 1.57 3.89
C LEU A 84 -8.43 1.84 4.48
N GLU A 85 -9.26 0.79 4.55
CA GLU A 85 -10.62 0.90 5.04
C GLU A 85 -10.92 -0.21 6.04
N LYS A 86 -11.88 0.00 6.95
CA LYS A 86 -12.35 -1.01 7.91
C LYS A 86 -11.20 -1.68 8.67
N GLY A 87 -10.32 -0.87 9.24
CA GLY A 87 -9.18 -1.33 10.00
C GLY A 87 -9.56 -1.87 11.36
N ASP A 88 -8.91 -2.96 11.75
CA ASP A 88 -9.03 -3.64 13.02
C ASP A 88 -7.64 -4.10 13.47
N VAL A 89 -7.21 -3.62 14.63
CA VAL A 89 -5.91 -3.93 15.20
C VAL A 89 -6.12 -4.39 16.63
N ARG A 90 -5.64 -5.60 16.91
CA ARG A 90 -5.61 -6.16 18.26
C ARG A 90 -4.20 -6.05 18.82
N TYR A 91 -4.10 -5.57 20.05
CA TYR A 91 -2.81 -5.26 20.65
C TYR A 91 -2.81 -5.43 22.17
N GLN A 92 -1.61 -5.48 22.73
CA GLN A 92 -1.37 -5.43 24.16
C GLN A 92 -0.13 -4.57 24.41
N VAL A 93 -0.21 -3.65 25.38
CA VAL A 93 0.98 -3.01 25.95
C VAL A 93 1.58 -4.01 26.93
N GLU A 94 2.72 -4.60 26.57
CA GLU A 94 3.44 -5.57 27.42
C GLU A 94 4.36 -4.86 28.43
N ALA A 95 4.89 -3.69 28.05
CA ALA A 95 5.76 -2.82 28.86
C ALA A 95 5.77 -1.39 28.27
N PRO A 96 6.34 -0.38 28.96
CA PRO A 96 6.42 1.01 28.45
C PRO A 96 7.02 1.16 27.05
N HIS A 97 7.90 0.23 26.65
CA HIS A 97 8.54 0.20 25.33
C HIS A 97 8.28 -1.12 24.59
N SER A 98 7.20 -1.84 24.88
CA SER A 98 6.85 -3.07 24.15
C SER A 98 5.35 -3.15 23.95
N VAL A 99 4.93 -3.09 22.68
CA VAL A 99 3.55 -3.32 22.27
C VAL A 99 3.52 -4.56 21.40
N LEU A 100 2.81 -5.59 21.86
CA LEU A 100 2.46 -6.73 21.02
C LEU A 100 1.27 -6.34 20.16
N VAL A 101 1.44 -6.39 18.84
CA VAL A 101 0.34 -6.40 17.89
C VAL A 101 -0.01 -7.87 17.66
N GLU A 102 -1.15 -8.30 18.17
CA GLU A 102 -1.63 -9.68 18.06
C GLU A 102 -2.11 -10.00 16.64
N GLY A 103 -2.54 -8.97 15.91
CA GLY A 103 -2.84 -9.05 14.49
C GLY A 103 -3.57 -7.79 14.01
N CYS A 104 -3.35 -7.48 12.74
CA CYS A 104 -4.07 -6.43 12.03
C CYS A 104 -4.93 -7.04 10.92
N SER A 105 -6.09 -6.46 10.66
CA SER A 105 -6.82 -6.67 9.42
C SER A 105 -7.47 -5.39 8.92
N PHE A 106 -7.43 -5.17 7.60
CA PHE A 106 -8.02 -4.02 6.95
C PHE A 106 -8.38 -4.36 5.50
N ARG A 107 -9.13 -3.48 4.85
CA ARG A 107 -9.41 -3.52 3.42
C ARG A 107 -8.43 -2.61 2.68
N TRP A 108 -7.92 -3.09 1.55
CA TRP A 108 -7.11 -2.30 0.63
C TRP A 108 -7.42 -2.73 -0.79
N ALA A 109 -7.64 -1.74 -1.68
CA ALA A 109 -7.94 -1.98 -3.09
C ALA A 109 -8.99 -3.09 -3.31
N GLY A 110 -10.10 -3.05 -2.55
CA GLY A 110 -11.19 -4.03 -2.61
C GLY A 110 -10.92 -5.37 -1.89
N GLY A 111 -9.65 -5.74 -1.71
CA GLY A 111 -9.24 -6.96 -1.04
C GLY A 111 -9.15 -6.86 0.48
N ARG A 112 -8.69 -7.94 1.12
CA ARG A 112 -8.39 -7.99 2.55
C ARG A 112 -6.88 -8.08 2.75
N ILE A 113 -6.39 -7.33 3.73
CA ILE A 113 -5.01 -7.39 4.20
C ILE A 113 -5.00 -7.87 5.64
N GLY A 114 -4.04 -8.73 5.96
CA GLY A 114 -3.78 -9.15 7.32
C GLY A 114 -2.28 -9.21 7.60
N THR A 115 -1.92 -9.18 8.88
CA THR A 115 -0.53 -9.43 9.31
C THR A 115 -0.52 -10.59 10.30
N GLN A 116 0.64 -11.24 10.45
CA GLN A 116 0.90 -12.05 11.63
C GLN A 116 1.12 -11.14 12.85
N ALA A 117 1.23 -11.75 14.03
CA ALA A 117 1.57 -11.02 15.24
C ALA A 117 3.02 -10.51 15.16
N PHE A 118 3.25 -9.29 15.64
CA PHE A 118 4.60 -8.70 15.71
C PHE A 118 4.69 -7.77 16.92
N ARG A 119 5.92 -7.44 17.34
CA ARG A 119 6.16 -6.50 18.44
C ARG A 119 6.72 -5.19 17.92
N VAL A 120 6.20 -4.10 18.46
CA VAL A 120 6.72 -2.75 18.27
C VAL A 120 7.41 -2.32 19.56
N ASN A 121 8.68 -1.94 19.47
CA ASN A 121 9.46 -1.45 20.61
C ASN A 121 10.07 -0.11 20.24
N PRO A 122 9.50 1.04 20.64
CA PRO A 122 9.97 2.37 20.21
C PRO A 122 11.49 2.63 20.26
N SER A 123 12.27 1.87 21.04
CA SER A 123 13.74 1.92 21.07
C SER A 123 14.44 1.20 19.91
N VAL A 124 13.72 0.41 19.12
CA VAL A 124 14.16 -0.24 17.89
C VAL A 124 13.74 0.65 16.72
N GLU A 125 14.67 0.88 15.80
CA GLU A 125 14.44 1.73 14.63
C GLU A 125 14.21 0.94 13.33
N ASP A 126 14.30 -0.39 13.40
CA ASP A 126 14.22 -1.31 12.26
C ASP A 126 13.17 -2.40 12.49
N TYR A 127 12.09 -2.35 11.71
CA TYR A 127 10.99 -3.32 11.76
C TYR A 127 10.66 -3.79 10.37
N THR A 128 10.33 -5.07 10.25
CA THR A 128 9.70 -5.61 9.06
C THR A 128 8.35 -6.19 9.43
N VAL A 129 7.31 -5.76 8.75
CA VAL A 129 5.95 -6.29 8.88
C VAL A 129 5.56 -6.92 7.55
N GLU A 130 5.24 -8.21 7.57
CA GLU A 130 4.67 -8.88 6.41
C GLU A 130 3.15 -8.69 6.36
N MET A 131 2.69 -8.08 5.28
CA MET A 131 1.27 -7.96 4.98
C MET A 131 0.86 -9.04 3.98
N TYR A 132 -0.20 -9.78 4.28
CA TYR A 132 -0.77 -10.81 3.43
C TYR A 132 -2.01 -10.27 2.73
N CYS A 133 -2.06 -10.41 1.41
CA CYS A 133 -3.10 -9.85 0.56
C CYS A 133 -3.99 -10.95 -0.01
N ASP A 134 -5.30 -10.79 0.16
CA ASP A 134 -6.34 -11.72 -0.29
C ASP A 134 -7.37 -10.98 -1.16
N ARG A 135 -7.54 -11.47 -2.40
CA ARG A 135 -8.47 -10.97 -3.42
C ARG A 135 -8.42 -9.44 -3.60
N VAL A 136 -7.22 -8.89 -3.69
CA VAL A 136 -7.02 -7.47 -4.01
C VAL A 136 -7.37 -7.23 -5.47
N GLU A 137 -8.19 -6.22 -5.76
CA GLU A 137 -8.54 -5.86 -7.14
C GLU A 137 -7.33 -5.21 -7.81
N LEU A 138 -6.80 -5.87 -8.84
CA LEU A 138 -5.55 -5.48 -9.48
C LEU A 138 -5.56 -4.04 -10.02
N PRO A 139 -6.61 -3.56 -10.71
CA PRO A 139 -6.64 -2.18 -11.20
C PRO A 139 -6.59 -1.14 -10.08
N LYS A 140 -7.33 -1.37 -8.98
CA LYS A 140 -7.34 -0.45 -7.82
C LYS A 140 -6.00 -0.44 -7.10
N ALA A 141 -5.32 -1.59 -7.01
CA ALA A 141 -4.00 -1.67 -6.42
C ALA A 141 -2.97 -0.89 -7.24
N LEU A 142 -2.95 -1.10 -8.57
CA LEU A 142 -2.07 -0.37 -9.49
C LEU A 142 -2.32 1.15 -9.42
N GLU A 143 -3.58 1.57 -9.34
CA GLU A 143 -3.94 2.99 -9.21
C GLU A 143 -3.38 3.62 -7.93
N GLN A 144 -3.58 2.97 -6.78
CA GLN A 144 -3.02 3.47 -5.53
C GLN A 144 -1.49 3.41 -5.51
N LEU A 145 -0.90 2.46 -6.23
CA LEU A 145 0.54 2.35 -6.48
C LEU A 145 1.01 3.27 -7.62
N GLY A 146 0.25 4.32 -7.99
CA GLY A 146 0.72 5.40 -8.86
C GLY A 146 0.49 5.20 -10.36
N MET A 147 -0.09 4.10 -10.80
CA MET A 147 -0.46 3.89 -12.20
C MET A 147 -1.79 4.57 -12.50
N THR A 148 -1.77 5.61 -13.33
CA THR A 148 -2.97 6.41 -13.56
C THR A 148 -4.04 5.64 -14.36
N ARG A 149 -5.30 5.78 -13.94
CA ARG A 149 -6.49 5.34 -14.71
C ARG A 149 -6.47 3.86 -15.10
N ALA A 150 -6.01 3.01 -14.17
CA ALA A 150 -6.15 1.57 -14.32
C ALA A 150 -7.60 1.14 -14.05
N SER A 151 -8.20 0.41 -14.98
CA SER A 151 -9.53 -0.17 -14.83
C SER A 151 -9.58 -1.60 -15.38
N GLY A 152 -10.73 -2.27 -15.22
CA GLY A 152 -10.93 -3.64 -15.66
C GLY A 152 -11.30 -4.56 -14.51
N GLY A 153 -10.84 -5.80 -14.55
CA GLY A 153 -11.24 -6.83 -13.60
C GLY A 153 -10.14 -7.83 -13.25
N GLY A 154 -10.48 -8.69 -12.31
CA GLY A 154 -9.63 -9.74 -11.76
C GLY A 154 -8.96 -9.35 -10.44
N THR A 155 -8.60 -10.37 -9.69
CA THR A 155 -8.08 -10.23 -8.33
C THR A 155 -6.71 -10.88 -8.21
N ALA A 156 -5.93 -10.38 -7.26
CA ALA A 156 -4.60 -10.86 -6.96
C ALA A 156 -4.40 -11.12 -5.46
N ASN A 157 -3.53 -12.07 -5.17
CA ASN A 157 -3.17 -12.51 -3.83
C ASN A 157 -1.65 -12.48 -3.68
N GLY A 158 -1.15 -12.29 -2.47
CA GLY A 158 0.29 -12.32 -2.25
C GLY A 158 0.71 -11.76 -0.92
N ARG A 159 1.92 -11.20 -0.87
CA ARG A 159 2.46 -10.57 0.32
C ARG A 159 3.26 -9.32 -0.01
N ILE A 160 3.21 -8.35 0.90
CA ILE A 160 3.92 -7.09 0.80
C ILE A 160 4.71 -6.92 2.11
N PRO A 161 6.01 -7.27 2.12
CA PRO A 161 6.88 -6.97 3.23
C PRO A 161 7.18 -5.49 3.26
N VAL A 162 6.91 -4.87 4.39
CA VAL A 162 7.15 -3.45 4.62
C VAL A 162 8.18 -3.33 5.71
N ARG A 163 9.33 -2.75 5.37
CA ARG A 163 10.39 -2.48 6.33
C ARG A 163 10.46 -0.99 6.64
N TRP A 164 10.46 -0.68 7.91
CA TRP A 164 10.68 0.65 8.44
C TRP A 164 12.03 0.67 9.14
N ALA A 165 13.01 1.38 8.58
CA ALA A 165 14.36 1.46 9.14
C ALA A 165 14.86 2.91 9.12
N GLY A 166 15.22 3.48 10.28
CA GLY A 166 15.80 4.82 10.37
C GLY A 166 14.92 5.91 9.74
N GLY A 167 13.60 5.79 9.90
CA GLY A 167 12.63 6.71 9.30
C GLY A 167 12.45 6.54 7.79
N LYS A 168 12.93 5.45 7.18
CA LYS A 168 12.69 5.14 5.77
C LYS A 168 11.79 3.92 5.64
N LEU A 169 10.76 4.06 4.81
CA LEU A 169 9.95 2.93 4.39
C LEU A 169 10.59 2.27 3.18
N THR A 170 10.73 0.96 3.21
CA THR A 170 11.24 0.16 2.10
C THR A 170 10.40 -1.10 1.89
N PHE A 171 10.40 -1.58 0.66
CA PHE A 171 9.72 -2.81 0.24
C PHE A 171 10.78 -3.78 -0.28
N ASP A 172 10.74 -5.01 0.21
CA ASP A 172 11.65 -6.06 -0.23
C ASP A 172 10.84 -7.26 -0.69
N ASN A 173 10.91 -7.56 -1.98
CA ASN A 173 10.31 -8.75 -2.59
C ASN A 173 8.80 -8.88 -2.32
N GLY A 174 8.08 -7.75 -2.37
CA GLY A 174 6.63 -7.74 -2.35
C GLY A 174 6.07 -8.25 -3.68
N PHE A 175 4.96 -8.99 -3.64
CA PHE A 175 4.30 -9.47 -4.84
C PHE A 175 2.79 -9.63 -4.69
N LEU A 176 2.09 -9.52 -5.81
CA LEU A 176 0.71 -9.93 -6.00
C LEU A 176 0.65 -10.79 -7.28
N TYR A 177 0.06 -11.97 -7.19
CA TYR A 177 -0.23 -12.84 -8.34
C TYR A 177 -1.73 -12.87 -8.56
N SER A 178 -2.17 -12.74 -9.81
CA SER A 178 -3.56 -13.04 -10.15
C SER A 178 -3.91 -14.45 -9.68
N THR A 179 -5.16 -14.65 -9.27
CA THR A 179 -5.62 -15.99 -8.89
C THR A 179 -5.39 -16.97 -10.05
N PRO A 180 -4.67 -18.08 -9.85
CA PRO A 180 -4.40 -19.03 -10.92
C PRO A 180 -5.69 -19.52 -11.59
N GLY A 181 -5.74 -19.47 -12.93
CA GLY A 181 -6.93 -19.86 -13.70
C GLY A 181 -8.01 -18.79 -13.80
N GLU A 182 -7.89 -17.66 -13.10
CA GLU A 182 -8.77 -16.50 -13.30
C GLU A 182 -8.17 -15.57 -14.36
N LYS A 183 -8.87 -15.45 -15.49
CA LYS A 183 -8.56 -14.45 -16.51
C LYS A 183 -9.13 -13.10 -16.09
N GLY A 184 -8.54 -12.03 -16.59
CA GLY A 184 -9.07 -10.69 -16.39
C GLY A 184 -8.78 -9.78 -17.57
N VAL A 185 -9.33 -8.58 -17.51
CA VAL A 185 -9.01 -7.52 -18.46
C VAL A 185 -8.40 -6.37 -17.68
N LEU A 186 -7.29 -5.83 -18.17
CA LEU A 186 -6.65 -4.63 -17.64
C LEU A 186 -6.65 -3.55 -18.73
N ARG A 187 -7.11 -2.36 -18.35
CA ARG A 187 -7.15 -1.18 -19.20
C ARG A 187 -6.39 -0.07 -18.50
N ILE A 188 -5.32 0.41 -19.11
CA ILE A 188 -4.49 1.48 -18.58
C ILE A 188 -4.46 2.59 -19.62
N GLU A 189 -4.87 3.79 -19.21
CA GLU A 189 -4.71 5.00 -20.00
C GLU A 189 -3.42 5.74 -19.62
N GLY A 190 -2.94 6.63 -20.50
CA GLY A 190 -1.76 7.42 -20.20
C GLY A 190 -0.45 6.62 -20.27
N THR A 191 -0.47 5.44 -20.90
CA THR A 191 0.71 4.58 -21.07
C THR A 191 1.73 5.16 -22.06
N GLU A 192 1.39 6.25 -22.75
CA GLU A 192 2.31 6.95 -23.65
C GLU A 192 3.57 7.43 -22.90
N ILE A 193 3.46 7.68 -21.59
CA ILE A 193 4.59 8.01 -20.71
C ILE A 193 5.67 6.92 -20.68
N LEU A 194 5.32 5.65 -20.97
CA LEU A 194 6.29 4.55 -21.02
C LEU A 194 7.32 4.73 -22.13
N THR A 195 6.96 5.47 -23.20
CA THR A 195 7.86 5.78 -24.32
C THR A 195 8.64 7.09 -24.11
N ALA A 196 8.35 7.85 -23.05
CA ALA A 196 8.96 9.13 -22.80
C ALA A 196 10.49 8.98 -22.59
N GLY A 197 11.27 9.74 -23.34
CA GLY A 197 12.73 9.70 -23.27
C GLY A 197 13.40 8.57 -24.07
N VAL A 198 12.63 7.75 -24.80
CA VAL A 198 13.18 6.75 -25.74
C VAL A 198 13.10 7.28 -27.17
N PRO A 199 14.20 7.30 -27.95
CA PRO A 199 14.17 7.81 -29.31
C PRO A 199 13.27 6.96 -30.24
N PRO A 200 12.38 7.60 -31.03
CA PRO A 200 11.60 6.91 -32.05
C PRO A 200 12.50 6.18 -33.07
N GLY A 201 11.99 5.07 -33.62
CA GLY A 201 12.71 4.27 -34.62
C GLY A 201 13.77 3.32 -34.05
N THR A 202 13.89 3.21 -32.72
CA THR A 202 14.73 2.19 -32.06
C THR A 202 13.92 0.95 -31.69
N PRO A 203 14.52 -0.27 -31.65
CA PRO A 203 13.80 -1.50 -31.28
C PRO A 203 13.10 -1.41 -29.93
N GLN A 204 13.75 -0.72 -28.99
CA GLN A 204 13.21 -0.46 -27.66
C GLN A 204 11.95 0.42 -27.71
N TYR A 205 11.92 1.46 -28.54
CA TYR A 205 10.73 2.29 -28.72
C TYR A 205 9.57 1.47 -29.27
N GLY A 206 9.79 0.68 -30.32
CA GLY A 206 8.73 -0.17 -30.92
C GLY A 206 8.13 -1.16 -29.94
N GLN A 207 8.95 -1.74 -29.05
CA GLN A 207 8.48 -2.63 -27.97
C GLN A 207 7.63 -1.89 -26.94
N LEU A 208 8.08 -0.73 -26.47
CA LEU A 208 7.36 0.09 -25.49
C LEU A 208 6.06 0.66 -26.06
N ASP A 209 6.07 1.05 -27.34
CA ASP A 209 4.90 1.56 -28.05
C ASP A 209 3.84 0.47 -28.26
N LEU A 210 4.28 -0.74 -28.64
CA LEU A 210 3.39 -1.91 -28.70
C LEU A 210 2.81 -2.25 -27.33
N ALA A 211 3.64 -2.28 -26.28
CA ALA A 211 3.17 -2.53 -24.92
C ALA A 211 2.19 -1.46 -24.45
N SER A 212 2.49 -0.17 -24.69
CA SER A 212 1.61 0.95 -24.37
C SER A 212 0.25 0.81 -25.05
N GLU A 213 0.21 0.47 -26.34
CA GLU A 213 -1.04 0.27 -27.07
C GLU A 213 -1.80 -0.98 -26.59
N ALA A 214 -1.09 -2.09 -26.33
CA ALA A 214 -1.68 -3.32 -25.84
C ALA A 214 -2.39 -3.13 -24.49
N LEU A 215 -1.79 -2.39 -23.56
CA LEU A 215 -2.32 -2.15 -22.22
C LEU A 215 -3.60 -1.30 -22.19
N LYS A 216 -3.96 -0.63 -23.29
CA LYS A 216 -5.23 0.12 -23.37
C LYS A 216 -6.44 -0.80 -23.23
N ASP A 217 -6.33 -2.05 -23.69
CA ASP A 217 -7.38 -3.07 -23.60
C ASP A 217 -6.76 -4.47 -23.68
N PHE A 218 -6.24 -4.97 -22.54
CA PHE A 218 -5.47 -6.21 -22.47
C PHE A 218 -6.19 -7.31 -21.68
N GLY A 219 -6.53 -8.41 -22.33
CA GLY A 219 -6.99 -9.63 -21.68
C GLY A 219 -5.81 -10.46 -21.20
N TYR A 220 -5.69 -10.67 -19.90
CA TYR A 220 -4.61 -11.47 -19.30
C TYR A 220 -5.12 -12.84 -18.84
N GLU A 221 -4.27 -13.85 -19.03
CA GLU A 221 -4.39 -15.19 -18.46
C GLU A 221 -3.80 -15.23 -17.05
N TRP A 222 -2.70 -14.51 -16.84
CA TRP A 222 -2.16 -14.24 -15.52
C TRP A 222 -1.48 -12.87 -15.46
N ALA A 223 -1.44 -12.32 -14.25
CA ALA A 223 -0.77 -11.09 -13.92
C ALA A 223 0.12 -11.30 -12.68
N LYS A 224 1.28 -10.66 -12.67
CA LYS A 224 2.16 -10.57 -11.52
C LYS A 224 2.59 -9.13 -11.33
N VAL A 225 2.40 -8.62 -10.13
CA VAL A 225 2.97 -7.35 -9.68
C VAL A 225 4.08 -7.67 -8.70
N THR A 226 5.24 -7.05 -8.83
CA THR A 226 6.26 -7.04 -7.79
C THR A 226 6.57 -5.63 -7.34
N MET A 227 6.97 -5.49 -6.07
CA MET A 227 7.22 -4.22 -5.40
C MET A 227 8.56 -4.32 -4.67
N ASN A 228 9.50 -3.46 -5.03
CA ASN A 228 10.82 -3.38 -4.40
C ASN A 228 11.22 -1.92 -4.22
N THR A 229 12.09 -1.63 -3.27
CA THR A 229 12.72 -0.31 -3.16
C THR A 229 14.08 -0.30 -3.85
N ALA A 230 14.30 0.69 -4.71
CA ALA A 230 15.61 0.99 -5.28
C ALA A 230 15.98 2.44 -4.94
N GLY A 231 16.95 2.64 -4.05
CA GLY A 231 17.24 3.95 -3.50
C GLY A 231 16.03 4.51 -2.72
N ASP A 232 15.49 5.62 -3.19
CA ASP A 232 14.31 6.28 -2.60
C ASP A 232 13.02 6.06 -3.42
N GLU A 233 13.08 5.20 -4.42
CA GLU A 233 11.97 4.90 -5.33
C GLU A 233 11.35 3.54 -5.02
N LEU A 234 10.02 3.46 -5.09
CA LEU A 234 9.29 2.22 -5.26
C LEU A 234 9.37 1.82 -6.72
N VAL A 235 9.96 0.65 -6.97
CA VAL A 235 9.96 -0.02 -8.26
C VAL A 235 8.81 -1.02 -8.26
N VAL A 236 7.84 -0.78 -9.13
CA VAL A 236 6.75 -1.73 -9.37
C VAL A 236 6.94 -2.34 -10.75
N ALA A 237 7.01 -3.66 -10.80
CA ALA A 237 7.08 -4.41 -12.04
C ALA A 237 5.76 -5.15 -12.26
N LEU A 238 5.09 -4.86 -13.37
CA LEU A 238 3.87 -5.52 -13.82
C LEU A 238 4.21 -6.45 -14.98
N GLN A 239 4.05 -7.75 -14.75
CA GLN A 239 4.18 -8.79 -15.75
C GLN A 239 2.80 -9.33 -16.09
N LEU A 240 2.50 -9.39 -17.38
CA LEU A 240 1.22 -9.90 -17.90
C LEU A 240 1.51 -10.92 -18.98
N ASP A 241 0.70 -11.96 -19.02
CA ASP A 241 0.63 -12.89 -20.14
C ASP A 241 -0.81 -12.97 -20.61
N GLY A 242 -1.01 -12.87 -21.92
CA GLY A 242 -2.34 -12.83 -22.50
C GLY A 242 -2.31 -12.22 -23.87
N LYS A 243 -3.35 -11.47 -24.24
CA LYS A 243 -3.44 -10.82 -25.55
C LYS A 243 -4.26 -9.53 -25.49
N PRO A 244 -3.99 -8.58 -26.39
CA PRO A 244 -4.89 -7.46 -26.62
C PRO A 244 -6.28 -7.94 -27.03
N GLU A 245 -7.31 -7.25 -26.54
CA GLU A 245 -8.71 -7.54 -26.89
C GLU A 245 -9.05 -7.14 -28.33
N LYS A 246 -8.23 -6.27 -28.94
CA LYS A 246 -8.41 -5.74 -30.29
C LYS A 246 -7.12 -5.88 -31.11
N PRO A 247 -7.22 -5.97 -32.45
CA PRO A 247 -6.06 -5.89 -33.31
C PRO A 247 -5.24 -4.63 -32.99
N LEU A 248 -3.93 -4.76 -32.92
CA LEU A 248 -3.05 -3.61 -32.71
C LEU A 248 -2.54 -3.07 -34.05
N PRO A 249 -2.34 -1.76 -34.20
CA PRO A 249 -1.84 -1.13 -35.42
C PRO A 249 -0.33 -1.33 -35.59
N PHE A 250 0.12 -2.59 -35.56
CA PHE A 250 1.52 -2.97 -35.71
C PHE A 250 1.66 -4.13 -36.69
N VAL A 251 2.78 -4.17 -37.41
CA VAL A 251 3.17 -5.30 -38.27
C VAL A 251 4.61 -5.69 -37.98
N TYR A 252 4.94 -6.97 -38.14
CA TYR A 252 6.31 -7.44 -37.96
C TYR A 252 7.18 -6.97 -39.13
N ASP A 253 8.20 -6.18 -38.81
CA ASP A 253 9.24 -5.74 -39.71
C ASP A 253 10.43 -6.70 -39.63
N ARG A 254 10.71 -7.38 -40.74
CA ARG A 254 11.78 -8.38 -40.85
C ARG A 254 13.18 -7.75 -40.90
N GLU A 255 13.31 -6.53 -41.39
CA GLU A 255 14.60 -5.85 -41.50
C GLU A 255 15.07 -5.36 -40.13
N PHE A 256 14.12 -4.90 -39.32
CA PHE A 256 14.35 -4.39 -37.97
C PHE A 256 14.25 -5.46 -36.87
N GLY A 257 13.66 -6.63 -37.18
CA GLY A 257 13.50 -7.72 -36.22
C GLY A 257 12.51 -7.39 -35.08
N GLY A 258 11.45 -6.63 -35.38
CA GLY A 258 10.52 -6.13 -34.38
C GLY A 258 9.18 -5.68 -34.97
N PHE A 259 8.33 -5.06 -34.16
CA PHE A 259 7.04 -4.55 -34.61
C PHE A 259 7.13 -3.05 -34.91
N ALA A 260 6.62 -2.65 -36.08
CA ALA A 260 6.52 -1.26 -36.50
C ALA A 260 5.04 -0.83 -36.54
N ARG A 261 4.75 0.37 -36.03
CA ARG A 261 3.41 0.95 -36.05
C ARG A 261 2.99 1.29 -37.48
N VAL A 262 1.75 0.99 -37.84
CA VAL A 262 1.17 1.25 -39.16
C VAL A 262 0.02 2.26 -39.08
N SER A 263 -0.29 2.92 -40.20
CA SER A 263 -1.42 3.85 -40.31
C SER A 263 -2.76 3.13 -40.18
N ALA A 264 -3.82 3.89 -39.85
CA ALA A 264 -5.19 3.39 -39.69
C ALA A 264 -5.78 2.72 -40.95
N SER A 265 -5.15 2.87 -42.11
CA SER A 265 -5.51 2.17 -43.36
C SER A 265 -5.07 0.71 -43.42
N SER A 266 -4.18 0.28 -42.53
CA SER A 266 -3.75 -1.11 -42.39
C SER A 266 -4.63 -1.83 -41.36
N PRO A 267 -5.00 -3.11 -41.60
CA PRO A 267 -5.76 -3.90 -40.61
C PRO A 267 -4.96 -4.21 -39.33
N GLY A 268 -3.67 -3.88 -39.29
CA GLY A 268 -2.79 -4.18 -38.16
C GLY A 268 -2.55 -5.68 -37.99
N SER A 269 -2.25 -6.11 -36.77
CA SER A 269 -2.02 -7.51 -36.42
C SER A 269 -2.94 -7.98 -35.30
N VAL A 270 -3.45 -9.21 -35.45
CA VAL A 270 -4.16 -9.93 -34.38
C VAL A 270 -3.13 -10.76 -33.61
N PHE A 271 -2.88 -10.38 -32.37
CA PHE A 271 -1.94 -11.08 -31.50
C PHE A 271 -2.63 -12.29 -30.84
N GLN A 272 -2.03 -13.48 -30.96
CA GLN A 272 -2.54 -14.72 -30.34
C GLN A 272 -2.04 -14.92 -28.91
N GLY A 273 -0.98 -14.20 -28.53
CA GLY A 273 -0.39 -14.23 -27.20
C GLY A 273 0.85 -13.33 -27.16
N ILE A 274 0.95 -12.48 -26.16
CA ILE A 274 2.13 -11.68 -25.85
C ILE A 274 2.35 -11.64 -24.35
N ARG A 275 3.64 -11.63 -23.98
CA ARG A 275 4.06 -11.33 -22.61
C ARG A 275 4.48 -9.87 -22.55
N LEU A 276 3.91 -9.13 -21.62
CA LEU A 276 4.26 -7.74 -21.34
C LEU A 276 5.00 -7.66 -20.01
N ASP A 277 6.06 -6.87 -19.97
CA ASP A 277 6.82 -6.59 -18.76
C ASP A 277 6.99 -5.07 -18.67
N VAL A 278 6.35 -4.46 -17.68
CA VAL A 278 6.20 -3.01 -17.55
C VAL A 278 6.70 -2.61 -16.18
N ASN A 279 7.76 -1.81 -16.15
CA ASN A 279 8.35 -1.32 -14.93
C ASN A 279 8.06 0.16 -14.77
N PHE A 280 7.62 0.56 -13.58
CA PHE A 280 7.45 1.95 -13.23
C PHE A 280 8.09 2.25 -11.87
N ARG A 281 8.52 3.51 -11.73
CA ARG A 281 9.23 3.99 -10.57
C ARG A 281 8.53 5.20 -10.01
N LEU A 282 8.36 5.20 -8.70
CA LEU A 282 7.65 6.26 -8.00
C LEU A 282 8.47 6.67 -6.78
N PRO A 283 8.75 7.95 -6.57
CA PRO A 283 9.33 8.40 -5.32
C PRO A 283 8.42 8.01 -4.16
N LEU A 284 8.94 7.24 -3.19
CA LEU A 284 8.15 6.74 -2.06
C LEU A 284 7.50 7.85 -1.25
N ASP A 285 8.16 9.00 -1.17
CA ASP A 285 7.66 10.20 -0.52
C ASP A 285 6.43 10.77 -1.22
N GLN A 286 6.31 10.62 -2.53
CA GLN A 286 5.11 11.08 -3.24
C GLN A 286 3.93 10.13 -3.00
N LEU A 287 4.20 8.83 -2.88
CA LEU A 287 3.19 7.79 -2.68
C LEU A 287 2.49 7.93 -1.33
N LEU A 288 3.27 8.05 -0.25
CA LEU A 288 2.75 8.05 1.13
C LEU A 288 2.82 9.41 1.81
N GLN A 289 3.62 10.35 1.27
CA GLN A 289 3.90 11.65 1.89
C GLN A 289 4.47 11.52 3.31
N TYR A 290 5.22 10.45 3.56
CA TYR A 290 5.67 10.05 4.90
C TYR A 290 6.91 10.81 5.39
N ARG A 291 7.86 11.21 4.53
CA ARG A 291 9.04 12.00 4.97
C ARG A 291 8.65 13.31 5.63
N GLN A 292 7.61 13.98 5.12
CA GLN A 292 7.09 15.21 5.71
C GLN A 292 6.47 14.94 7.10
N LEU A 293 5.89 13.76 7.33
CA LEU A 293 5.40 13.37 8.66
C LEU A 293 6.58 13.10 9.62
N LEU A 294 7.67 12.49 9.14
CA LEU A 294 8.80 12.08 9.97
C LEU A 294 9.82 13.17 10.28
N GLU A 295 10.15 14.01 9.31
CA GLU A 295 10.99 15.20 9.57
C GLU A 295 10.37 16.08 10.65
N LEU A 296 9.04 16.13 10.72
CA LEU A 296 8.33 16.87 11.76
C LEU A 296 8.33 16.15 13.12
N ILE A 297 8.31 14.82 13.14
CA ILE A 297 8.45 14.01 14.37
C ILE A 297 9.87 14.08 14.92
N ASN A 298 10.89 14.03 14.07
CA ASN A 298 12.30 13.97 14.46
C ASN A 298 12.94 15.34 14.73
N ASN A 299 12.52 16.42 14.03
CA ASN A 299 13.01 17.78 14.29
C ASN A 299 12.32 18.45 15.51
N GLY A 300 11.56 17.69 16.30
CA GLY A 300 11.00 18.09 17.58
C GLY A 300 11.82 17.64 18.80
N GLY A 301 13.08 17.25 18.60
CA GLY A 301 14.06 16.95 19.65
C GLY A 301 14.72 18.19 20.24
#